data_AF-A0A7L5C768-F1
#
_entry.id   AF-A0A7L5C768-F1
#
_cell.length_a   1.000
_cell.length_b   1.000
_cell.length_c   1.000
_cell.angle_alpha   90.00
_cell.angle_beta   90.00
_cell.angle_gamma   90.00
#
_symmetry.space_group_name_H-M   'P 1'
#
loop_
_entity.id
_entity.type
_entity.pdbx_description
1 polymer ?
#
loop_
_entity_poly.entity_id
_entity_poly.type
_entity_poly.pdbx_seq_one_letter_code
_entity_poly.pdbx_strand_id
1 'polypeptide(L)'
;MQQQSNKFTIIAFSAMHLACLAIFFVNYNITALLVFLITFSMRTFALTAGYHRYFSHKAFKTSRVFQFILALVGTWASQKGPLWWSGHHRYHHIHSDKETDMHSPKNGVFQAHVGWVFEARSDEVDPKFIKDWVKYPEIVWLDKHAHESFALYLVGLFMLGSCISYFYPALETSGLAFVFWGGILSTVLLYHTTFSVNSICHIFGSRDYQTTDNSRNNWLVALITFGEGWHNNHHKFAYSIRNNLKFWQLDITYMILCVLKKFRIVWDFKQPKKTA
;
A
#
# COMPACT_ATOMS: atom_id res chain seq x y z
N MET A 1 13.38 -24.64 15.62
CA MET A 1 12.17 -24.87 14.80
C MET A 1 12.46 -24.35 13.42
N GLN A 2 12.46 -25.25 12.43
CA GLN A 2 12.88 -24.97 11.06
C GLN A 2 11.88 -24.01 10.42
N GLN A 3 12.30 -22.78 10.09
CA GLN A 3 11.50 -21.82 9.34
C GLN A 3 11.09 -22.47 8.02
N GLN A 4 9.84 -22.93 7.91
CA GLN A 4 9.30 -23.33 6.62
C GLN A 4 9.17 -22.06 5.77
N SER A 5 10.16 -21.85 4.91
CA SER A 5 10.10 -20.91 3.80
C SER A 5 8.74 -21.02 3.10
N ASN A 6 8.03 -19.90 2.97
CA ASN A 6 6.83 -19.82 2.14
C ASN A 6 7.25 -19.83 0.66
N LYS A 7 7.51 -21.05 0.15
CA LYS A 7 7.96 -21.29 -1.24
C LYS A 7 7.06 -20.60 -2.26
N PHE A 8 5.75 -20.56 -2.02
CA PHE A 8 4.80 -19.91 -2.91
C PHE A 8 5.05 -18.41 -2.98
N THR A 9 5.19 -17.73 -1.85
CA THR A 9 5.49 -16.29 -1.80
C THR A 9 6.82 -15.96 -2.49
N ILE A 10 7.86 -16.78 -2.28
CA ILE A 10 9.15 -16.59 -2.97
C ILE A 10 8.96 -16.71 -4.48
N ILE A 11 8.34 -17.78 -4.96
CA ILE A 11 8.13 -18.03 -6.39
C ILE A 11 7.30 -16.90 -7.01
N ALA A 12 6.17 -16.54 -6.39
CA ALA A 12 5.28 -15.50 -6.90
C ALA A 12 5.96 -14.12 -6.92
N PHE A 13 6.66 -13.76 -5.83
CA PHE A 13 7.37 -12.49 -5.74
C PHE A 13 8.50 -12.43 -6.78
N SER A 14 9.33 -13.47 -6.90
CA SER A 14 10.38 -13.55 -7.93
C SER A 14 9.81 -13.52 -9.34
N ALA A 15 8.72 -14.24 -9.61
CA ALA A 15 8.06 -14.22 -10.91
C ALA A 15 7.55 -12.83 -11.31
N MET A 16 6.95 -12.09 -10.37
CA MET A 16 6.53 -10.69 -10.62
C MET A 16 7.71 -9.79 -11.01
N HIS A 17 8.87 -9.95 -10.36
CA HIS A 17 10.06 -9.17 -10.68
C HIS A 17 10.68 -9.58 -12.02
N LEU A 18 10.76 -10.89 -12.30
CA LEU A 18 11.25 -11.39 -13.59
C LEU A 18 10.33 -10.97 -14.74
N ALA A 19 9.02 -10.89 -14.51
CA ALA A 19 8.06 -10.40 -15.49
C ALA A 19 8.28 -8.93 -15.86
N CYS A 20 9.00 -8.14 -15.06
CA CYS A 20 9.43 -6.79 -15.46
C CYS A 20 10.38 -6.79 -16.67
N LEU A 21 11.05 -7.90 -16.97
CA LEU A 21 11.86 -8.04 -18.20
C LEU A 21 11.02 -7.96 -19.47
N ALA A 22 9.70 -8.08 -19.38
CA ALA A 22 8.79 -7.82 -20.49
C ALA A 22 8.86 -6.35 -21.00
N ILE A 23 9.50 -5.44 -20.26
CA ILE A 23 9.77 -4.06 -20.73
C ILE A 23 10.49 -4.00 -22.08
N PHE A 24 11.30 -5.01 -22.41
CA PHE A 24 12.03 -5.08 -23.68
C PHE A 24 11.15 -5.58 -24.85
N PHE A 25 9.96 -6.09 -24.58
CA PHE A 25 9.07 -6.72 -25.56
C PHE A 25 7.70 -6.06 -25.65
N VAL A 26 7.31 -5.26 -24.65
CA VAL A 26 6.03 -4.58 -24.59
C VAL A 26 6.21 -3.12 -24.99
N ASN A 27 5.43 -2.68 -25.98
CA ASN A 27 5.48 -1.32 -26.49
C ASN A 27 5.20 -0.28 -25.39
N TYR A 28 5.94 0.83 -25.46
CA TYR A 28 5.72 2.03 -24.66
C TYR A 28 5.06 3.11 -25.52
N ASN A 29 4.01 3.72 -24.99
CA ASN A 29 3.36 4.90 -25.57
C ASN A 29 2.64 5.70 -24.47
N ILE A 30 1.98 6.80 -24.86
CA ILE A 30 1.25 7.65 -23.91
C ILE A 30 0.13 6.87 -23.21
N THR A 31 -0.59 5.99 -23.92
CA THR A 31 -1.65 5.14 -23.35
C THR A 31 -1.10 4.23 -22.24
N ALA A 32 0.07 3.60 -22.48
CA ALA A 32 0.78 2.79 -21.50
C ALA A 32 1.20 3.60 -20.26
N LEU A 33 1.71 4.81 -20.45
CA LEU A 33 2.06 5.71 -19.35
C LEU A 33 0.81 6.10 -18.54
N LEU A 34 -0.30 6.43 -19.20
CA LEU A 34 -1.54 6.82 -18.53
C LEU A 34 -2.13 5.67 -17.71
N VAL A 35 -2.21 4.45 -18.25
CA VAL A 35 -2.71 3.30 -17.48
C VAL A 35 -1.79 2.98 -16.30
N PHE A 36 -0.47 3.09 -16.47
CA PHE A 36 0.48 2.98 -15.37
C PHE A 36 0.18 4.01 -14.26
N LEU A 37 0.11 5.30 -14.62
CA LEU A 37 -0.09 6.38 -13.64
C LEU A 37 -1.44 6.27 -12.93
N ILE A 38 -2.52 5.97 -13.65
CA ILE A 38 -3.86 5.83 -13.09
C ILE A 38 -3.90 4.66 -12.11
N THR A 39 -3.45 3.47 -12.54
CA THR A 39 -3.51 2.26 -11.72
C THR A 39 -2.58 2.33 -10.52
N PHE A 40 -1.37 2.89 -10.68
CA PHE A 40 -0.44 3.14 -9.58
C PHE A 40 -1.08 4.09 -8.57
N SER A 41 -1.54 5.26 -9.00
CA SER A 41 -2.13 6.28 -8.11
C SER A 41 -3.36 5.78 -7.36
N MET A 42 -4.25 5.05 -8.06
CA MET A 42 -5.46 4.48 -7.49
C MET A 42 -5.13 3.47 -6.37
N ARG A 43 -4.16 2.58 -6.59
CA ARG A 43 -3.76 1.57 -5.61
C ARG A 43 -2.94 2.17 -4.46
N THR A 44 -2.05 3.13 -4.74
CA THR A 44 -1.36 3.91 -3.70
C THR A 44 -2.39 4.60 -2.80
N PHE A 45 -3.41 5.24 -3.36
CA PHE A 45 -4.49 5.82 -2.57
C PHE A 45 -5.24 4.77 -1.73
N ALA A 46 -5.57 3.60 -2.30
CA ALA A 46 -6.27 2.55 -1.56
C ALA A 46 -5.43 1.96 -0.41
N LEU A 47 -4.12 1.78 -0.59
CA LEU A 47 -3.22 1.37 0.49
C LEU A 47 -3.14 2.45 1.59
N THR A 48 -2.98 3.71 1.20
CA THR A 48 -2.76 4.81 2.16
C THR A 48 -4.05 5.25 2.88
N ALA A 49 -5.14 5.51 2.14
CA ALA A 49 -6.43 5.85 2.74
C ALA A 49 -7.10 4.62 3.38
N GLY A 50 -7.11 3.50 2.66
CA GLY A 50 -7.80 2.28 3.07
C GLY A 50 -7.01 1.49 4.10
N TYR A 51 -5.99 0.76 3.67
CA TYR A 51 -5.27 -0.16 4.54
C TYR A 51 -4.64 0.57 5.73
N HIS A 52 -3.96 1.68 5.46
CA HIS A 52 -3.26 2.43 6.48
C HIS A 52 -4.18 3.28 7.37
N ARG A 53 -4.77 4.35 6.83
CA ARG A 53 -5.50 5.33 7.67
C ARG A 53 -6.85 4.81 8.17
N TYR A 54 -7.57 4.00 7.37
CA TYR A 54 -8.86 3.45 7.77
C TYR A 54 -8.72 2.16 8.58
N PHE A 55 -8.21 1.08 7.97
CA PHE A 55 -8.17 -0.24 8.62
C PHE A 55 -7.18 -0.28 9.78
N SER A 56 -5.96 0.25 9.65
CA SER A 56 -5.00 0.23 10.76
C SER A 56 -5.33 1.25 11.85
N HIS A 57 -5.61 2.50 11.49
CA HIS A 57 -5.67 3.60 12.48
C HIS A 57 -7.06 4.15 12.80
N LYS A 58 -8.09 3.76 12.05
CA LYS A 58 -9.46 4.28 12.18
C LYS A 58 -9.47 5.81 12.24
N ALA A 59 -8.70 6.46 11.36
CA ALA A 59 -8.49 7.90 11.35
C ALA A 59 -9.71 8.69 10.83
N PHE A 60 -10.65 7.99 10.17
CA PHE A 60 -11.91 8.52 9.68
C PHE A 60 -12.98 7.42 9.65
N LYS A 61 -14.24 7.81 9.38
CA LYS A 61 -15.37 6.91 9.15
C LYS A 61 -15.84 7.00 7.69
N THR A 62 -16.42 5.92 7.20
CA THR A 62 -17.03 5.84 5.85
C THR A 62 -18.14 4.79 5.83
N SER A 63 -18.88 4.71 4.72
CA SER A 63 -19.95 3.73 4.52
C SER A 63 -19.39 2.32 4.30
N ARG A 64 -20.23 1.30 4.49
CA ARG A 64 -19.85 -0.10 4.23
C ARG A 64 -19.43 -0.33 2.77
N VAL A 65 -20.09 0.36 1.84
CA VAL A 65 -19.76 0.30 0.40
C VAL A 65 -18.37 0.86 0.12
N PHE A 66 -18.08 2.08 0.59
CA PHE A 66 -16.77 2.67 0.32
C PHE A 66 -15.64 2.00 1.13
N GLN A 67 -15.94 1.45 2.30
CA GLN A 67 -15.04 0.55 3.02
C GLN A 67 -14.65 -0.65 2.15
N PHE A 68 -15.63 -1.32 1.53
CA PHE A 68 -15.37 -2.45 0.64
C PHE A 68 -14.59 -2.03 -0.61
N ILE A 69 -14.91 -0.87 -1.21
CA ILE A 69 -14.15 -0.33 -2.35
C ILE A 69 -12.68 -0.10 -1.99
N LEU A 70 -12.40 0.54 -0.85
CA LEU A 70 -11.01 0.75 -0.39
C LEU A 70 -10.29 -0.58 -0.18
N ALA A 71 -10.97 -1.57 0.40
CA ALA A 71 -10.40 -2.90 0.59
C ALA A 71 -10.12 -3.59 -0.74
N LEU A 72 -11.08 -3.61 -1.65
CA LEU A 72 -10.99 -4.28 -2.95
C LEU A 72 -9.85 -3.71 -3.78
N VAL A 73 -9.81 -2.39 -3.95
CA VAL A 73 -8.72 -1.73 -4.69
C VAL A 73 -7.37 -1.93 -3.99
N GLY A 74 -7.35 -2.00 -2.65
CA GLY A 74 -6.15 -2.33 -1.88
C GLY A 74 -5.60 -3.72 -2.21
N THR A 75 -6.46 -4.72 -2.40
CA THR A 75 -6.01 -6.08 -2.80
C THR A 75 -5.34 -6.11 -4.18
N TRP A 76 -5.65 -5.17 -5.07
CA TRP A 76 -5.01 -5.06 -6.39
C TRP A 76 -3.55 -4.60 -6.32
N ALA A 77 -3.07 -4.18 -5.14
CA ALA A 77 -1.66 -3.93 -4.88
C ALA A 77 -0.86 -5.21 -4.64
N SER A 78 -1.51 -6.37 -4.53
CA SER A 78 -0.88 -7.67 -4.26
C SER A 78 0.01 -7.70 -2.99
N GLN A 79 -0.36 -6.91 -1.98
CA GLN A 79 0.26 -6.90 -0.65
C GLN A 79 -0.61 -7.61 0.40
N LYS A 80 -1.21 -8.74 0.00
CA LYS A 80 -2.21 -9.50 0.76
C LYS A 80 -3.47 -8.68 1.11
N GLY A 81 -4.31 -9.23 1.98
CA GLY A 81 -5.61 -8.68 2.34
C GLY A 81 -5.57 -7.55 3.36
N PRO A 82 -6.69 -6.80 3.53
CA PRO A 82 -6.78 -5.67 4.45
C PRO A 82 -6.58 -6.03 5.92
N LEU A 83 -7.02 -7.22 6.37
CA LEU A 83 -6.85 -7.66 7.75
C LEU A 83 -5.41 -8.08 7.98
N TRP A 84 -4.83 -8.82 7.03
CA TRP A 84 -3.43 -9.18 7.07
C TRP A 84 -2.54 -7.93 7.22
N TRP A 85 -2.76 -6.95 6.34
CA TRP A 85 -1.95 -5.74 6.26
C TRP A 85 -2.14 -4.87 7.52
N SER A 86 -3.38 -4.64 7.93
CA SER A 86 -3.65 -3.78 9.10
C SER A 86 -3.22 -4.40 10.42
N GLY A 87 -3.31 -5.73 10.55
CA GLY A 87 -2.81 -6.46 11.72
C GLY A 87 -1.30 -6.31 11.88
N HIS A 88 -0.55 -6.54 10.81
CA HIS A 88 0.90 -6.35 10.78
C HIS A 88 1.31 -4.90 11.05
N HIS A 89 0.61 -3.93 10.44
CA HIS A 89 0.90 -2.51 10.68
C HIS A 89 0.69 -2.11 12.14
N ARG A 90 -0.41 -2.57 12.76
CA ARG A 90 -0.68 -2.34 14.19
C ARG A 90 0.38 -3.00 15.08
N TYR A 91 0.83 -4.21 14.72
CA TYR A 91 1.93 -4.87 15.42
C TYR A 91 3.22 -4.04 15.33
N HIS A 92 3.56 -3.58 14.12
CA HIS A 92 4.71 -2.72 13.88
C HIS A 92 4.65 -1.47 14.74
N HIS A 93 3.54 -0.73 14.80
CA HIS A 93 3.46 0.47 15.64
C HIS A 93 3.77 0.24 17.13
N ILE A 94 3.46 -0.94 17.67
CA ILE A 94 3.72 -1.29 19.08
C ILE A 94 5.16 -1.79 19.29
N HIS A 95 5.72 -2.44 18.28
CA HIS A 95 7.03 -3.10 18.35
C HIS A 95 8.09 -2.46 17.46
N SER A 96 7.82 -1.29 16.91
CA SER A 96 8.64 -0.64 15.90
C SER A 96 10.08 -0.54 16.38
N ASP A 97 11.01 -0.96 15.52
CA ASP A 97 12.44 -0.99 15.79
C ASP A 97 12.87 -1.84 17.00
N LYS A 98 12.05 -2.80 17.41
CA LYS A 98 12.43 -3.91 18.30
C LYS A 98 12.76 -5.15 17.47
N GLU A 99 13.48 -6.10 18.05
CA GLU A 99 13.87 -7.35 17.35
C GLU A 99 12.68 -8.16 16.84
N THR A 100 11.53 -8.04 17.50
CA THR A 100 10.30 -8.75 17.13
C THR A 100 9.60 -8.14 15.92
N ASP A 101 9.92 -6.89 15.55
CA ASP A 101 9.42 -6.24 14.34
C ASP A 101 10.14 -6.79 13.10
N MET A 102 9.36 -7.40 12.20
CA MET A 102 9.89 -8.17 11.06
C MET A 102 10.66 -7.32 10.07
N HIS A 103 10.26 -6.06 9.93
CA HIS A 103 10.86 -5.11 9.02
C HIS A 103 11.67 -4.03 9.76
N SER A 104 12.17 -4.33 10.97
CA SER A 104 13.09 -3.43 11.67
C SER A 104 14.43 -3.33 10.94
N PRO A 105 14.95 -2.11 10.69
CA PRO A 105 16.30 -1.90 10.18
C PRO A 105 17.42 -2.41 11.09
N LYS A 106 17.15 -2.68 12.36
CA LYS A 106 18.13 -3.31 13.27
C LYS A 106 18.55 -4.69 12.78
N ASN A 107 17.66 -5.38 12.05
CA ASN A 107 17.93 -6.68 11.44
C ASN A 107 18.59 -6.55 10.05
N GLY A 108 18.93 -5.32 9.62
CA GLY A 108 19.59 -5.01 8.35
C GLY A 108 18.70 -4.25 7.36
N VAL A 109 19.33 -3.43 6.51
CA VAL A 109 18.63 -2.62 5.48
C VAL A 109 17.85 -3.50 4.52
N PHE A 110 18.45 -4.59 4.05
CA PHE A 110 17.79 -5.56 3.16
C PHE A 110 16.58 -6.21 3.84
N GLN A 111 16.73 -6.57 5.10
CA GLN A 111 15.65 -7.16 5.89
C GLN A 111 14.47 -6.21 6.03
N ALA A 112 14.71 -4.94 6.38
CA ALA A 112 13.67 -3.91 6.50
C ALA A 112 12.98 -3.56 5.18
N HIS A 113 13.71 -3.65 4.06
CA HIS A 113 13.14 -3.35 2.76
C HIS A 113 12.37 -4.53 2.17
N VAL A 114 12.97 -5.73 2.08
CA VAL A 114 12.34 -6.85 1.35
C VAL A 114 12.50 -8.21 2.02
N GLY A 115 13.54 -8.41 2.85
CA GLY A 115 13.82 -9.73 3.45
C GLY A 115 12.65 -10.27 4.28
N TRP A 116 11.93 -9.39 4.97
CA TRP A 116 10.77 -9.75 5.81
C TRP A 116 9.63 -10.43 5.04
N VAL A 117 9.50 -10.18 3.73
CA VAL A 117 8.47 -10.78 2.86
C VAL A 117 8.60 -12.32 2.81
N PHE A 118 9.81 -12.83 3.01
CA PHE A 118 10.12 -14.26 2.89
C PHE A 118 10.10 -15.01 4.22
N GLU A 119 9.87 -14.31 5.33
CA GLU A 119 9.79 -14.94 6.64
C GLU A 119 8.45 -15.64 6.83
N ALA A 120 8.47 -16.88 7.33
CA ALA A 120 7.26 -17.66 7.60
C ALA A 120 6.29 -16.94 8.55
N ARG A 121 6.83 -16.23 9.56
CA ARG A 121 6.01 -15.47 10.52
C ARG A 121 5.26 -14.29 9.87
N SER A 122 5.62 -13.88 8.65
CA SER A 122 4.87 -12.86 7.91
C SER A 122 3.54 -13.37 7.38
N ASP A 123 3.24 -14.66 7.44
CA ASP A 123 1.96 -15.20 6.98
C ASP A 123 0.86 -15.14 8.04
N GLU A 124 1.23 -15.02 9.32
CA GLU A 124 0.29 -15.07 10.43
C GLU A 124 -0.09 -13.67 10.93
N VAL A 125 -1.37 -13.46 11.22
CA VAL A 125 -1.83 -12.25 11.92
C VAL A 125 -2.46 -12.64 13.24
N ASP A 126 -1.96 -12.03 14.32
CA ASP A 126 -2.58 -12.15 15.63
C ASP A 126 -4.00 -11.54 15.60
N PRO A 127 -5.05 -12.35 15.84
CA PRO A 127 -6.44 -11.91 15.77
C PRO A 127 -6.74 -10.70 16.65
N LYS A 128 -5.96 -10.46 17.72
CA LYS A 128 -6.16 -9.30 18.61
C LYS A 128 -6.05 -7.96 17.88
N PHE A 129 -5.26 -7.88 16.80
CA PHE A 129 -5.10 -6.64 16.05
C PHE A 129 -6.18 -6.40 15.00
N ILE A 130 -7.06 -7.36 14.74
CA ILE A 130 -8.07 -7.26 13.66
C ILE A 130 -9.52 -7.43 14.15
N LYS A 131 -9.75 -7.55 15.46
CA LYS A 131 -11.07 -7.76 16.09
C LYS A 131 -12.16 -6.76 15.64
N ASP A 132 -11.75 -5.56 15.28
CA ASP A 132 -12.67 -4.50 14.84
C ASP A 132 -13.34 -4.78 13.50
N TRP A 133 -12.68 -5.57 12.65
CA TRP A 133 -13.01 -5.75 11.24
C TRP A 133 -13.57 -7.13 10.91
N VAL A 134 -13.30 -8.14 11.75
CA VAL A 134 -13.81 -9.52 11.56
C VAL A 134 -15.34 -9.62 11.58
N LYS A 135 -16.03 -8.59 12.08
CA LYS A 135 -17.49 -8.47 12.03
C LYS A 135 -18.05 -8.19 10.63
N TYR A 136 -17.22 -7.81 9.66
CA TYR A 136 -17.62 -7.55 8.27
C TYR A 136 -17.27 -8.77 7.41
N PRO A 137 -18.23 -9.65 7.10
CA PRO A 137 -17.97 -10.90 6.39
C PRO A 137 -17.37 -10.69 5.00
N GLU A 138 -17.76 -9.63 4.30
CA GLU A 138 -17.21 -9.27 2.99
C GLU A 138 -15.73 -8.88 3.05
N ILE A 139 -15.28 -8.28 4.15
CA ILE A 139 -13.86 -7.94 4.37
C ILE A 139 -13.07 -9.20 4.70
N VAL A 140 -13.61 -10.08 5.54
CA VAL A 140 -13.00 -11.38 5.85
C VAL A 140 -12.89 -12.25 4.60
N TRP A 141 -13.93 -12.26 3.76
CA TRP A 141 -13.92 -12.99 2.50
C TRP A 141 -12.87 -12.43 1.54
N LEU A 142 -12.81 -11.11 1.38
CA LEU A 142 -11.85 -10.46 0.50
C LEU A 142 -10.40 -10.62 0.99
N ASP A 143 -10.17 -10.61 2.30
CA ASP A 143 -8.84 -10.85 2.88
C ASP A 143 -8.30 -12.24 2.53
N LYS A 144 -9.16 -13.26 2.58
CA LYS A 144 -8.84 -14.64 2.18
C LYS A 144 -8.60 -14.79 0.68
N HIS A 145 -9.29 -14.01 -0.14
CA HIS A 145 -9.23 -14.10 -1.61
C HIS A 145 -8.47 -12.93 -2.26
N ALA A 146 -7.51 -12.34 -1.53
CA ALA A 146 -6.79 -11.15 -2.00
C ALA A 146 -5.96 -11.44 -3.26
N HIS A 147 -5.42 -12.65 -3.39
CA HIS A 147 -4.63 -13.07 -4.56
C HIS A 147 -5.52 -13.29 -5.79
N GLU A 148 -6.70 -13.86 -5.60
CA GLU A 148 -7.72 -14.06 -6.63
C GLU A 148 -8.26 -12.70 -7.09
N SER A 149 -8.47 -11.76 -6.17
CA SER A 149 -8.84 -10.38 -6.51
C SER A 149 -7.76 -9.70 -7.36
N PHE A 150 -6.47 -9.88 -7.05
CA PHE A 150 -5.38 -9.40 -7.88
C PHE A 150 -5.35 -10.08 -9.26
N ALA A 151 -5.57 -11.40 -9.33
CA ALA A 151 -5.65 -12.11 -10.61
C ALA A 151 -6.82 -11.59 -11.49
N LEU A 152 -8.00 -11.39 -10.90
CA LEU A 152 -9.15 -10.79 -11.59
C LEU A 152 -8.86 -9.36 -12.05
N TYR A 153 -8.10 -8.58 -11.29
CA TYR A 153 -7.62 -7.27 -11.72
C TYR A 153 -6.73 -7.35 -12.97
N LEU A 154 -5.80 -8.30 -13.03
CA LEU A 154 -4.98 -8.52 -14.23
C LEU A 154 -5.82 -8.95 -15.44
N VAL A 155 -6.80 -9.84 -15.24
CA VAL A 155 -7.76 -10.21 -16.30
C VAL A 155 -8.56 -8.99 -16.76
N GLY A 156 -9.04 -8.16 -15.82
CA GLY A 156 -9.75 -6.92 -16.14
C GLY A 156 -8.91 -5.95 -16.96
N LEU A 157 -7.63 -5.79 -16.62
CA LEU A 157 -6.68 -5.00 -17.42
C LEU A 157 -6.49 -5.57 -18.81
N PHE A 158 -6.33 -6.88 -18.93
CA PHE A 158 -6.19 -7.55 -20.24
C PHE A 158 -7.41 -7.31 -21.12
N MET A 159 -8.61 -7.50 -20.57
CA MET A 159 -9.87 -7.27 -21.27
C MET A 159 -10.02 -5.80 -21.68
N LEU A 160 -9.77 -4.87 -20.76
CA LEU A 160 -9.86 -3.43 -21.04
C LEU A 160 -8.87 -3.01 -22.13
N GLY A 161 -7.60 -3.43 -22.03
CA GLY A 161 -6.59 -3.12 -23.03
C GLY A 161 -6.89 -3.73 -24.39
N SER A 162 -7.47 -4.94 -24.42
CA SER A 162 -7.89 -5.61 -25.66
C SER A 162 -9.09 -4.90 -26.30
N CYS A 163 -10.09 -4.48 -25.50
CA CYS A 163 -11.20 -3.68 -25.96
C CYS A 163 -10.74 -2.34 -26.53
N ILE A 164 -9.84 -1.63 -25.84
CA ILE A 164 -9.31 -0.34 -26.33
C ILE A 164 -8.51 -0.55 -27.62
N SER A 165 -7.69 -1.60 -27.69
CA SER A 165 -6.95 -1.94 -28.91
C SER A 165 -7.88 -2.17 -30.11
N TYR A 166 -9.01 -2.86 -29.89
CA TYR A 166 -10.00 -3.14 -30.92
C TYR A 166 -10.80 -1.91 -31.37
N PHE A 167 -11.34 -1.13 -30.41
CA PHE A 167 -12.20 0.03 -30.73
C PHE A 167 -11.42 1.30 -31.07
N TYR A 168 -10.19 1.42 -30.58
CA TYR A 168 -9.34 2.60 -30.72
C TYR A 168 -7.89 2.21 -31.11
N PRO A 169 -7.69 1.58 -32.28
CA PRO A 169 -6.37 1.07 -32.69
C PRO A 169 -5.30 2.15 -32.79
N ALA A 170 -5.69 3.41 -33.03
CA ALA A 170 -4.78 4.57 -33.03
C ALA A 170 -4.10 4.86 -31.69
N LEU A 171 -4.57 4.26 -30.59
CA LEU A 171 -3.91 4.34 -29.27
C LEU A 171 -2.74 3.35 -29.11
N GLU A 172 -2.50 2.51 -30.12
CA GLU A 172 -1.35 1.61 -30.26
C GLU A 172 -1.10 0.71 -29.03
N THR A 173 -2.18 0.30 -28.37
CA THR A 173 -2.12 -0.49 -27.13
C THR A 173 -2.61 -1.93 -27.34
N SER A 174 -2.49 -2.75 -26.31
CA SER A 174 -2.96 -4.14 -26.29
C SER A 174 -3.33 -4.58 -24.87
N GLY A 175 -4.04 -5.71 -24.75
CA GLY A 175 -4.32 -6.33 -23.45
C GLY A 175 -3.05 -6.63 -22.66
N LEU A 176 -2.00 -7.14 -23.34
CA LEU A 176 -0.71 -7.41 -22.71
C LEU A 176 0.01 -6.13 -22.26
N ALA A 177 -0.10 -5.04 -23.03
CA ALA A 177 0.44 -3.75 -22.61
C ALA A 177 -0.23 -3.24 -21.33
N PHE A 178 -1.55 -3.38 -21.23
CA PHE A 178 -2.30 -3.00 -20.01
C PHE A 178 -1.92 -3.85 -18.81
N VAL A 179 -1.79 -5.18 -18.98
CA VAL A 179 -1.34 -6.08 -17.91
C VAL A 179 0.08 -5.73 -17.47
N PHE A 180 0.98 -5.46 -18.42
CA PHE A 180 2.37 -5.15 -18.08
C PHE A 180 2.50 -3.79 -17.36
N TRP A 181 2.02 -2.70 -17.97
CA TRP A 181 2.16 -1.35 -17.43
C TRP A 181 1.25 -1.11 -16.23
N GLY A 182 -0.04 -1.46 -16.34
CA GLY A 182 -1.03 -1.26 -15.28
C GLY A 182 -1.04 -2.35 -14.21
N GLY A 183 -0.52 -3.53 -14.50
CA GLY A 183 -0.50 -4.66 -13.57
C GLY A 183 0.89 -4.92 -13.01
N ILE A 184 1.81 -5.42 -13.83
CA ILE A 184 3.09 -6.00 -13.38
C ILE A 184 4.06 -4.92 -12.90
N LEU A 185 4.49 -4.02 -13.80
CA LEU A 185 5.53 -3.03 -13.52
C LEU A 185 5.10 -2.10 -12.38
N SER A 186 3.86 -1.63 -12.44
CA SER A 186 3.28 -0.77 -11.41
C SER A 186 3.11 -1.47 -10.06
N THR A 187 2.79 -2.77 -10.01
CA THR A 187 2.79 -3.52 -8.75
C THR A 187 4.19 -3.65 -8.14
N VAL A 188 5.21 -3.97 -8.95
CA VAL A 188 6.60 -4.08 -8.46
C VAL A 188 7.11 -2.74 -7.93
N LEU A 189 6.86 -1.64 -8.66
CA LEU A 189 7.17 -0.30 -8.15
C LEU A 189 6.36 0.04 -6.90
N LEU A 190 5.11 -0.38 -6.81
CA LEU A 190 4.28 -0.16 -5.61
C LEU A 190 4.82 -0.93 -4.39
N TYR A 191 5.36 -2.14 -4.57
CA TYR A 191 6.07 -2.85 -3.50
C TYR A 191 7.23 -2.01 -2.99
N HIS A 192 8.15 -1.62 -3.85
CA HIS A 192 9.37 -0.90 -3.42
C HIS A 192 9.06 0.48 -2.84
N THR A 193 8.07 1.20 -3.35
CA THR A 193 7.65 2.48 -2.76
C THR A 193 7.03 2.28 -1.38
N THR A 194 6.20 1.26 -1.18
CA THR A 194 5.63 0.94 0.14
C THR A 194 6.71 0.48 1.12
N PHE A 195 7.60 -0.42 0.69
CA PHE A 195 8.68 -0.97 1.49
C PHE A 195 9.73 0.08 1.87
N SER A 196 9.89 1.12 1.05
CA SER A 196 10.72 2.27 1.38
C SER A 196 10.23 3.04 2.60
N VAL A 197 8.94 2.95 2.95
CA VAL A 197 8.44 3.50 4.22
C VAL A 197 9.03 2.74 5.40
N ASN A 198 9.03 1.40 5.34
CA ASN A 198 9.59 0.57 6.41
C ASN A 198 11.13 0.68 6.50
N SER A 199 11.81 0.82 5.36
CA SER A 199 13.28 0.90 5.33
C SER A 199 13.80 2.34 5.38
N ILE A 200 13.63 3.10 4.31
CA ILE A 200 14.20 4.45 4.17
C ILE A 200 13.68 5.35 5.28
N CYS A 201 12.37 5.33 5.57
CA CYS A 201 11.81 6.22 6.59
C CYS A 201 12.09 5.77 8.04
N HIS A 202 12.85 4.70 8.27
CA HIS A 202 13.41 4.38 9.60
C HIS A 202 14.92 4.63 9.70
N ILE A 203 15.57 4.98 8.58
CA ILE A 203 17.02 5.11 8.50
C ILE A 203 17.43 6.53 8.10
N PHE A 204 16.75 7.12 7.12
CA PHE A 204 17.15 8.36 6.47
C PHE A 204 16.01 9.39 6.38
N GLY A 205 16.27 10.59 6.91
CA GLY A 205 15.31 11.70 6.94
C GLY A 205 15.39 12.51 8.24
N SER A 206 14.52 13.51 8.37
CA SER A 206 14.45 14.36 9.56
C SER A 206 13.61 13.72 10.66
N ARG A 207 13.83 14.15 11.90
CA ARG A 207 13.08 13.66 13.07
C ARG A 207 12.56 14.86 13.85
N ASP A 208 11.35 15.29 13.49
CA ASP A 208 10.74 16.51 14.01
C ASP A 208 10.09 16.30 15.39
N TYR A 209 9.75 15.06 15.72
CA TYR A 209 9.07 14.67 16.95
C TYR A 209 9.78 13.50 17.65
N GLN A 210 9.80 13.56 18.98
CA GLN A 210 10.29 12.46 19.80
C GLN A 210 9.30 11.29 19.79
N THR A 211 9.81 10.12 19.37
CA THR A 211 9.13 8.82 19.29
C THR A 211 9.99 7.76 19.99
N THR A 212 9.48 6.55 20.18
CA THR A 212 10.23 5.44 20.79
C THR A 212 11.02 4.61 19.77
N ASP A 213 10.76 4.82 18.48
CA ASP A 213 11.41 4.20 17.32
C ASP A 213 12.36 5.20 16.61
N ASN A 214 12.91 4.81 15.47
CA ASN A 214 13.74 5.64 14.59
C ASN A 214 12.99 6.12 13.34
N SER A 215 11.66 6.22 13.39
CA SER A 215 10.88 6.81 12.29
C SER A 215 11.36 8.23 11.94
N ARG A 216 11.39 8.53 10.65
CA ARG A 216 11.94 9.74 10.03
C ARG A 216 11.05 10.25 8.91
N ASN A 217 11.00 11.55 8.76
CA ASN A 217 10.33 12.24 7.67
C ASN A 217 11.25 12.28 6.44
N ASN A 218 10.77 11.77 5.31
CA ASN A 218 11.45 11.77 4.02
C ASN A 218 10.52 12.29 2.93
N TRP A 219 10.86 13.45 2.35
CA TRP A 219 10.00 14.15 1.40
C TRP A 219 9.85 13.42 0.06
N LEU A 220 10.90 12.72 -0.39
CA LEU A 220 10.87 11.98 -1.65
C LEU A 220 9.96 10.75 -1.52
N VAL A 221 10.11 10.01 -0.41
CA VAL A 221 9.20 8.90 -0.09
C VAL A 221 7.78 9.43 0.08
N ALA A 222 7.59 10.58 0.72
CA ALA A 222 6.26 11.18 0.89
C ALA A 222 5.60 11.51 -0.46
N LEU A 223 6.36 12.03 -1.42
CA LEU A 223 5.84 12.35 -2.76
C LEU A 223 5.32 11.09 -3.48
N ILE A 224 6.14 10.03 -3.53
CA ILE A 224 5.80 8.80 -4.28
C ILE A 224 4.78 7.92 -3.55
N THR A 225 4.66 8.04 -2.23
CA THR A 225 3.69 7.30 -1.39
C THR A 225 2.49 8.15 -0.97
N PHE A 226 2.27 9.30 -1.61
CA PHE A 226 1.10 10.16 -1.36
C PHE A 226 0.99 10.68 0.09
N GLY A 227 2.10 10.77 0.82
CA GLY A 227 2.22 11.37 2.14
C GLY A 227 2.75 10.44 3.23
N GLU A 228 2.97 9.15 2.95
CA GLU A 228 3.40 8.18 3.99
C GLU A 228 4.86 8.35 4.42
N GLY A 229 5.68 9.00 3.60
CA GLY A 229 7.06 9.36 3.97
C GLY A 229 7.16 10.43 5.06
N TRP A 230 6.08 11.10 5.48
CA TRP A 230 6.07 11.89 6.73
C TRP A 230 5.95 10.96 7.95
N HIS A 231 6.87 10.01 8.03
CA HIS A 231 6.73 8.82 8.86
C HIS A 231 6.96 9.11 10.34
N ASN A 232 7.85 10.04 10.69
CA ASN A 232 8.03 10.46 12.07
C ASN A 232 6.80 11.20 12.61
N ASN A 233 6.16 12.04 11.78
CA ASN A 233 4.90 12.68 12.14
C ASN A 233 3.81 11.63 12.41
N HIS A 234 3.73 10.65 11.51
CA HIS A 234 2.80 9.54 11.60
C HIS A 234 3.02 8.71 12.87
N HIS A 235 4.25 8.29 13.17
CA HIS A 235 4.55 7.52 14.38
C HIS A 235 4.28 8.31 15.67
N LYS A 236 4.42 9.64 15.64
CA LYS A 236 4.02 10.48 16.76
C LYS A 236 2.50 10.56 16.95
N PHE A 237 1.75 10.64 15.86
CA PHE A 237 0.30 10.86 15.86
C PHE A 237 -0.43 9.84 14.98
N ALA A 238 -0.25 8.54 15.25
CA ALA A 238 -0.68 7.47 14.35
C ALA A 238 -2.20 7.45 14.10
N TYR A 239 -3.00 7.99 15.02
CA TYR A 239 -4.45 8.12 14.85
C TYR A 239 -4.88 9.21 13.85
N SER A 240 -3.95 10.08 13.43
CA SER A 240 -4.22 11.23 12.58
C SER A 240 -4.62 10.82 11.17
N ILE A 241 -5.59 11.54 10.59
CA ILE A 241 -5.97 11.38 9.19
C ILE A 241 -4.92 11.93 8.21
N ARG A 242 -4.01 12.76 8.72
CA ARG A 242 -3.00 13.46 7.92
C ARG A 242 -1.62 13.23 8.49
N ASN A 243 -0.65 13.01 7.62
CA ASN A 243 0.75 12.86 8.01
C ASN A 243 1.52 14.18 7.83
N ASN A 244 1.00 15.12 7.03
CA ASN A 244 1.61 16.45 6.88
C ASN A 244 1.33 17.35 8.09
N LEU A 245 2.30 17.58 8.98
CA LEU A 245 2.11 18.47 10.15
C LEU A 245 2.69 19.88 9.96
N LYS A 246 3.53 20.07 8.93
CA LYS A 246 4.02 21.38 8.49
C LYS A 246 3.29 21.82 7.22
N PHE A 247 3.15 23.12 7.00
CA PHE A 247 2.36 23.67 5.88
C PHE A 247 2.88 23.27 4.49
N TRP A 248 4.20 23.09 4.35
CA TRP A 248 4.87 22.72 3.09
C TRP A 248 4.87 21.21 2.83
N GLN A 249 4.47 20.39 3.80
CA GLN A 249 4.43 18.94 3.65
C GLN A 249 3.23 18.53 2.79
N LEU A 250 3.52 17.94 1.63
CA LEU A 250 2.49 17.44 0.71
C LEU A 250 1.97 16.07 1.17
N ASP A 251 0.66 15.95 1.35
CA ASP A 251 -0.04 14.70 1.67
C ASP A 251 -1.22 14.55 0.71
N ILE A 252 -0.95 13.92 -0.43
CA ILE A 252 -1.90 13.77 -1.55
C ILE A 252 -3.12 12.96 -1.08
N THR A 253 -2.90 11.92 -0.27
CA THR A 253 -3.99 11.11 0.28
C THR A 253 -4.91 11.93 1.18
N TYR A 254 -4.36 12.78 2.04
CA TYR A 254 -5.17 13.68 2.86
C TYR A 254 -5.96 14.69 2.01
N MET A 255 -5.35 15.22 0.95
CA MET A 255 -6.03 16.15 0.02
C MET A 255 -7.23 15.46 -0.65
N ILE A 256 -7.06 14.23 -1.16
CA ILE A 256 -8.15 13.45 -1.76
C ILE A 256 -9.24 13.16 -0.71
N LEU A 257 -8.86 12.75 0.49
CA LEU A 257 -9.81 12.52 1.59
C LEU A 257 -10.59 13.79 1.95
N CYS A 258 -9.98 14.97 1.93
CA CYS A 258 -10.68 16.24 2.13
C CYS A 258 -11.74 16.50 1.05
N VAL A 259 -11.46 16.15 -0.21
CA VAL A 259 -12.45 16.25 -1.29
C VAL A 259 -13.60 15.25 -1.05
N LEU A 260 -13.29 13.99 -0.75
CA LEU A 260 -14.30 12.97 -0.43
C LEU A 260 -15.17 13.35 0.78
N LYS A 261 -14.60 14.06 1.76
CA LYS A 261 -15.33 14.59 2.91
C LYS A 261 -16.38 15.63 2.52
N LYS A 262 -16.10 16.49 1.52
CA LYS A 262 -17.08 17.46 1.01
C LYS A 262 -18.31 16.76 0.42
N PHE A 263 -18.10 15.60 -0.21
CA PHE A 263 -19.18 14.76 -0.74
C PHE A 263 -19.79 13.78 0.30
N ARG A 264 -19.39 13.87 1.57
CA ARG A 264 -19.83 12.99 2.67
C ARG A 264 -19.57 11.50 2.42
N ILE A 265 -18.61 11.17 1.56
CA ILE A 265 -18.14 9.79 1.35
C ILE A 265 -17.34 9.34 2.57
N VAL A 266 -16.59 10.26 3.19
CA VAL A 266 -15.84 10.05 4.43
C VAL A 266 -16.14 11.15 5.44
N TRP A 267 -16.07 10.86 6.74
CA TRP A 267 -16.36 11.82 7.82
C TRP A 267 -15.59 11.50 9.11
N ASP A 268 -15.81 12.28 10.18
CA ASP A 268 -15.19 12.11 11.50
C ASP A 268 -13.66 12.00 11.48
N PHE A 269 -13.01 12.96 10.83
CA PHE A 269 -11.55 13.02 10.75
C PHE A 269 -10.93 13.25 12.13
N LYS A 270 -10.04 12.35 12.53
CA LYS A 270 -9.20 12.53 13.71
C LYS A 270 -7.95 13.30 13.33
N GLN A 271 -7.63 14.36 14.06
CA GLN A 271 -6.42 15.16 13.85
C GLN A 271 -5.80 15.52 15.21
N PRO A 272 -4.47 15.69 15.26
CA PRO A 272 -3.83 16.30 16.42
C PRO A 272 -4.46 17.65 16.69
N LYS A 273 -4.68 17.97 17.96
CA LYS A 273 -4.94 19.36 18.34
C LYS A 273 -3.76 20.20 17.83
N LYS A 274 -4.01 21.41 17.31
CA LYS A 274 -2.93 22.34 17.01
C LYS A 274 -2.07 22.44 18.27
N THR A 275 -0.85 21.93 18.22
CA THR A 275 0.15 22.23 19.24
C THR A 275 0.36 23.74 19.14
N ALA A 276 -0.07 24.47 20.17
CA ALA A 276 0.18 25.88 20.33
C ALA A 276 1.68 26.16 20.29
#